data_AF-A0A6G0N092-F1
#
_entry.id   AF-A0A6G0N092-F1
#
_cell.length_a   1.000
_cell.length_b   1.000
_cell.length_c   1.000
_cell.angle_alpha   90.00
_cell.angle_beta   90.00
_cell.angle_gamma   90.00
#
_symmetry.space_group_name_H-M   'P 1'
#
loop_
_entity.id
_entity.type
_entity.pdbx_description
1 polymer ?
#
loop_
_entity_poly.entity_id
_entity_poly.type
_entity_poly.pdbx_seq_one_letter_code
_entity_poly.pdbx_strand_id
1 'polypeptide(L)'
;MSRSQATCRGLTKQGRPCALATGLDSAGWRKFHTPDTPQCQGVAQTTGQRCRVHWDLDSAGYCVHHRGQSPVPASPIPGACKGVTKQGLPCAITWELNGQGFCKYHVPNASRCRGLARTTGRRCKITWNLDVSGYCQFHRRVDAEAARQCVAVMPNSGRRCPQTVGIDAKGFCTVHSAAKAESPLCKGVLFGSHTRCKNNAKPGYGYCCAAHDPEIATSYVNPSVFADSRLRGNVEGQIVKLFRGRDLYHGDKLDLNTIGAVELDHVVEKQCFSFALQNVKFRDGLEEALDVAVMLRDNIVNQISNLCLTRATTNKIKGSAVWGFLDDSMTGHRDSRSFTDYLLYEQRDGVRLGRDVTRTIRN
;
A
#
# COMPACT_ATOMS: atom_id res chain seq x y z
N MET A 1 -1.04 -53.54 47.72
CA MET A 1 -1.07 -53.40 46.25
C MET A 1 -1.42 -51.95 45.90
N SER A 2 -0.41 -51.13 45.59
CA SER A 2 -0.60 -49.70 45.28
C SER A 2 -1.22 -49.56 43.89
N ARG A 3 -2.46 -49.06 43.81
CA ARG A 3 -3.09 -48.71 42.53
C ARG A 3 -2.37 -47.48 41.99
N SER A 4 -1.53 -47.65 40.96
CA SER A 4 -0.99 -46.50 40.23
C SER A 4 -2.18 -45.75 39.62
N GLN A 5 -2.42 -44.52 40.09
CA GLN A 5 -3.36 -43.63 39.43
C GLN A 5 -2.77 -43.31 38.05
N ALA A 6 -3.49 -43.65 36.99
CA ALA A 6 -3.09 -43.32 35.63
C ALA A 6 -2.99 -41.79 35.51
N THR A 7 -1.79 -41.26 35.31
CA THR A 7 -1.54 -39.86 35.00
C THR A 7 -1.54 -39.62 33.50
N CYS A 8 -1.86 -38.40 33.09
CA CYS A 8 -1.89 -38.01 31.68
C CYS A 8 -0.54 -38.25 31.01
N ARG A 9 -0.55 -38.87 29.83
CA ARG A 9 0.67 -39.22 29.07
C ARG A 9 1.37 -38.04 28.36
N GLY A 10 0.86 -36.81 28.48
CA GLY A 10 1.44 -35.64 27.79
C GLY A 10 2.38 -34.77 28.64
N LEU A 11 2.90 -33.68 28.04
CA LEU A 11 3.86 -32.77 28.67
C LEU A 11 3.22 -31.41 29.04
N THR A 12 3.73 -30.75 30.06
CA THR A 12 3.34 -29.38 30.47
C THR A 12 4.04 -28.32 29.61
N LYS A 13 3.67 -27.04 29.79
CA LYS A 13 4.33 -25.86 29.17
C LYS A 13 5.86 -25.81 29.36
N GLN A 14 6.36 -26.51 30.36
CA GLN A 14 7.78 -26.57 30.73
C GLN A 14 8.47 -27.85 30.24
N GLY A 15 7.78 -28.69 29.45
CA GLY A 15 8.32 -29.96 28.93
C GLY A 15 8.37 -31.09 29.97
N ARG A 16 7.68 -30.95 31.12
CA ARG A 16 7.63 -31.99 32.17
C ARG A 16 6.41 -32.90 31.98
N PRO A 17 6.46 -34.18 32.42
CA PRO A 17 5.28 -35.05 32.41
C PRO A 17 4.07 -34.44 33.12
N CYS A 18 2.88 -34.60 32.54
CA CYS A 18 1.64 -34.07 33.09
C CYS A 18 1.19 -34.89 34.29
N ALA A 19 1.27 -34.31 35.48
CA ALA A 19 0.91 -34.97 36.73
C ALA A 19 -0.61 -35.09 37.00
N LEU A 20 -1.46 -34.69 36.05
CA LEU A 20 -2.92 -34.68 36.24
C LEU A 20 -3.53 -36.04 35.92
N ALA A 21 -4.31 -36.58 36.86
CA ALA A 21 -4.95 -37.91 36.77
C ALA A 21 -6.46 -37.87 36.45
N THR A 22 -7.07 -36.69 36.34
CA THR A 22 -8.51 -36.53 36.08
C THR A 22 -8.79 -36.06 34.65
N GLY A 23 -9.97 -36.33 34.09
CA GLY A 23 -10.37 -35.87 32.75
C GLY A 23 -9.60 -36.50 31.59
N LEU A 24 -9.17 -37.76 31.76
CA LEU A 24 -8.52 -38.56 30.74
C LEU A 24 -9.56 -39.23 29.83
N ASP A 25 -9.24 -39.36 28.56
CA ASP A 25 -9.96 -40.21 27.63
C ASP A 25 -9.63 -41.70 27.84
N SER A 26 -10.27 -42.56 27.06
CA SER A 26 -10.08 -44.02 27.11
C SER A 26 -8.63 -44.47 26.80
N ALA A 27 -7.80 -43.60 26.24
CA ALA A 27 -6.40 -43.86 25.92
C ALA A 27 -5.42 -43.25 26.94
N GLY A 28 -5.92 -42.59 28.00
CA GLY A 28 -5.11 -42.00 29.06
C GLY A 28 -4.59 -40.58 28.75
N TRP A 29 -5.26 -39.84 27.86
CA TRP A 29 -4.89 -38.50 27.45
C TRP A 29 -5.94 -37.47 27.85
N ARG A 30 -5.52 -36.24 28.20
CA ARG A 30 -6.46 -35.12 28.36
C ARG A 30 -6.85 -34.55 26.99
N LYS A 31 -8.01 -33.87 26.94
CA LYS A 31 -8.63 -33.21 25.78
C LYS A 31 -7.69 -32.41 24.85
N PHE A 32 -6.53 -31.93 25.33
CA PHE A 32 -5.58 -31.16 24.52
C PHE A 32 -4.18 -31.77 24.40
N HIS A 33 -4.02 -33.04 24.76
CA HIS A 33 -2.78 -33.80 24.58
C HIS A 33 -3.05 -34.90 23.56
N THR A 34 -2.43 -34.82 22.37
CA THR A 34 -2.61 -35.82 21.31
C THR A 34 -1.49 -36.87 21.30
N PRO A 35 -1.79 -38.14 20.99
CA PRO A 35 -0.81 -39.24 21.03
C PRO A 35 0.36 -39.11 20.03
N ASP A 36 0.11 -38.49 18.87
CA ASP A 36 0.97 -38.66 17.68
C ASP A 36 1.69 -37.39 17.23
N THR A 37 1.60 -36.28 17.96
CA THR A 37 2.38 -35.08 17.61
C THR A 37 2.94 -34.42 18.85
N PRO A 38 4.26 -34.59 19.11
CA PRO A 38 4.89 -33.91 20.22
C PRO A 38 4.93 -32.40 19.99
N GLN A 39 4.80 -31.90 18.75
CA GLN A 39 4.93 -30.48 18.38
C GLN A 39 3.78 -30.01 17.49
N CYS A 40 3.30 -28.78 17.72
CA CYS A 40 2.31 -28.09 16.90
C CYS A 40 2.73 -28.07 15.43
N GLN A 41 1.83 -28.53 14.56
CA GLN A 41 2.08 -28.60 13.11
C GLN A 41 2.05 -27.23 12.42
N GLY A 42 1.50 -26.22 13.09
CA GLY A 42 1.43 -24.84 12.58
C GLY A 42 2.80 -24.17 12.38
N VAL A 43 2.86 -23.25 11.41
CA VAL A 43 4.05 -22.46 11.09
C VAL A 43 3.83 -21.00 11.51
N ALA A 44 4.79 -20.45 12.24
CA ALA A 44 4.73 -19.08 12.73
C ALA A 44 4.86 -18.07 11.57
N GLN A 45 3.93 -17.11 11.51
CA GLN A 45 3.79 -16.17 10.39
C GLN A 45 4.98 -15.21 10.22
N THR A 46 5.72 -14.93 11.29
CA THR A 46 6.81 -13.95 11.32
C THR A 46 8.17 -14.55 10.97
N THR A 47 8.40 -15.83 11.31
CA THR A 47 9.71 -16.47 11.16
C THR A 47 9.71 -17.60 10.13
N GLY A 48 8.54 -18.07 9.68
CA GLY A 48 8.43 -19.23 8.79
C GLY A 48 8.87 -20.56 9.43
N GLN A 49 9.20 -20.56 10.73
CA GLN A 49 9.61 -21.76 11.46
C GLN A 49 8.41 -22.51 12.02
N ARG A 50 8.56 -23.83 12.20
CA ARG A 50 7.57 -24.66 12.90
C ARG A 50 7.34 -24.13 14.31
N CYS A 51 6.08 -24.11 14.71
CA CYS A 51 5.67 -23.69 16.03
C CYS A 51 6.27 -24.62 17.09
N ARG A 52 6.96 -24.04 18.08
CA ARG A 52 7.59 -24.80 19.17
C ARG A 52 6.64 -25.13 20.33
N VAL A 53 5.33 -25.03 20.11
CA VAL A 53 4.33 -25.38 21.13
C VAL A 53 4.13 -26.89 21.09
N HIS A 54 4.31 -27.55 22.23
CA HIS A 54 4.24 -29.01 22.36
C HIS A 54 3.05 -29.48 23.23
N TRP A 55 2.17 -28.54 23.58
CA TRP A 55 1.07 -28.72 24.52
C TRP A 55 -0.18 -27.99 24.01
N ASP A 56 -1.33 -28.28 24.62
CA ASP A 56 -2.62 -27.68 24.27
C ASP A 56 -2.96 -27.76 22.76
N LEU A 57 -2.70 -28.91 22.13
CA LEU A 57 -2.97 -29.17 20.72
C LEU A 57 -4.40 -29.71 20.55
N ASP A 58 -5.08 -29.32 19.48
CA ASP A 58 -6.32 -29.97 19.09
C ASP A 58 -6.07 -31.37 18.49
N SER A 59 -7.15 -32.11 18.22
CA SER A 59 -7.08 -33.45 17.64
C SER A 59 -6.41 -33.52 16.27
N ALA A 60 -6.20 -32.38 15.61
CA ALA A 60 -5.48 -32.27 14.33
C ALA A 60 -4.00 -31.86 14.52
N GLY A 61 -3.52 -31.69 15.75
CA GLY A 61 -2.12 -31.36 16.06
C GLY A 61 -1.79 -29.87 15.98
N TYR A 62 -2.78 -28.96 16.08
CA TYR A 62 -2.57 -27.51 16.03
C TYR A 62 -2.86 -26.86 17.37
N CYS A 63 -2.02 -25.92 17.80
CA CYS A 63 -2.28 -25.12 18.99
C CYS A 63 -3.37 -24.07 18.72
N VAL A 64 -3.92 -23.46 19.78
CA VAL A 64 -4.97 -22.43 19.66
C VAL A 64 -4.62 -21.28 18.70
N HIS A 65 -3.33 -20.89 18.62
CA HIS A 65 -2.85 -19.84 17.72
C HIS A 65 -2.73 -20.27 16.26
N HIS A 66 -2.62 -21.58 16.00
CA HIS A 66 -2.49 -22.15 14.67
C HIS A 66 -3.70 -22.98 14.25
N ARG A 67 -4.81 -22.92 15.01
CA ARG A 67 -6.05 -23.64 14.72
C ARG A 67 -6.63 -23.32 13.34
N GLY A 68 -6.43 -22.09 12.86
CA GLY A 68 -6.81 -21.68 11.50
C GLY A 68 -5.92 -22.26 10.38
N GLN A 69 -4.85 -22.99 10.73
CA GLN A 69 -4.03 -23.77 9.80
C GLN A 69 -4.41 -25.25 9.78
N SER A 70 -5.37 -25.66 10.63
CA SER A 70 -5.91 -27.03 10.65
C SER A 70 -6.61 -27.34 9.32
N PRO A 71 -6.47 -28.56 8.77
CA PRO A 71 -7.24 -29.02 7.61
C PRO A 71 -8.73 -28.80 7.86
N VAL A 72 -9.38 -28.14 6.91
CA VAL A 72 -10.77 -27.64 6.95
C VAL A 72 -11.75 -28.70 7.52
N PRO A 73 -12.71 -28.32 8.39
CA PRO A 73 -13.72 -29.24 8.89
C PRO A 73 -14.50 -29.89 7.74
N ALA A 74 -14.73 -31.20 7.84
CA ALA A 74 -15.47 -31.97 6.85
C ALA A 74 -16.86 -31.38 6.60
N SER A 75 -17.27 -31.30 5.32
CA SER A 75 -18.61 -30.88 4.93
C SER A 75 -19.65 -31.88 5.49
N PRO A 76 -20.76 -31.44 6.11
CA PRO A 76 -21.76 -32.33 6.71
C PRO A 76 -22.60 -33.11 5.68
N ILE A 77 -22.43 -32.84 4.38
CA ILE A 77 -23.12 -33.52 3.28
C ILE A 77 -22.20 -34.63 2.73
N PRO A 78 -22.58 -35.92 2.85
CA PRO A 78 -21.80 -37.03 2.31
C PRO A 78 -21.58 -36.87 0.81
N GLY A 79 -20.32 -36.97 0.37
CA GLY A 79 -19.95 -36.84 -1.05
C GLY A 79 -19.95 -35.40 -1.59
N ALA A 80 -20.06 -34.37 -0.73
CA ALA A 80 -19.92 -32.98 -1.15
C ALA A 80 -18.45 -32.53 -1.25
N CYS A 81 -18.25 -31.44 -1.99
CA CYS A 81 -16.97 -30.79 -2.19
C CYS A 81 -16.33 -30.41 -0.85
N LYS A 82 -15.05 -30.76 -0.68
CA LYS A 82 -14.26 -30.48 0.52
C LYS A 82 -13.81 -29.00 0.68
N GLY A 83 -14.33 -28.09 -0.15
CA GLY A 83 -14.01 -26.66 -0.12
C GLY A 83 -14.96 -25.82 0.75
N VAL A 84 -14.64 -24.54 0.94
CA VAL A 84 -15.50 -23.55 1.65
C VAL A 84 -15.92 -22.40 0.74
N THR A 85 -17.13 -21.90 0.95
CA THR A 85 -17.72 -20.74 0.25
C THR A 85 -17.08 -19.43 0.70
N LYS A 86 -17.41 -18.32 0.03
CA LYS A 86 -16.98 -16.95 0.40
C LYS A 86 -17.35 -16.58 1.84
N GLN A 87 -18.41 -17.16 2.38
CA GLN A 87 -18.94 -16.96 3.73
C GLN A 87 -18.31 -17.90 4.77
N GLY A 88 -17.36 -18.76 4.36
CA GLY A 88 -16.72 -19.74 5.26
C GLY A 88 -17.57 -20.99 5.53
N LEU A 89 -18.72 -21.13 4.86
CA LEU A 89 -19.58 -22.31 4.97
C LEU A 89 -19.06 -23.45 4.07
N PRO A 90 -19.24 -24.73 4.46
CA PRO A 90 -18.86 -25.85 3.62
C PRO A 90 -19.54 -25.82 2.24
N CYS A 91 -18.82 -26.24 1.21
CA CYS A 91 -19.36 -26.32 -0.14
C CYS A 91 -20.39 -27.45 -0.24
N ALA A 92 -21.55 -27.15 -0.82
CA ALA A 92 -22.66 -28.10 -0.98
C ALA A 92 -22.66 -28.82 -2.34
N ILE A 93 -21.67 -28.56 -3.22
CA ILE A 93 -21.60 -29.18 -4.55
C ILE A 93 -21.20 -30.64 -4.41
N THR A 94 -22.02 -31.57 -4.91
CA THR A 94 -21.81 -33.03 -4.85
C THR A 94 -21.45 -33.66 -6.21
N TRP A 95 -21.45 -32.88 -7.28
CA TRP A 95 -21.28 -33.34 -8.66
C TRP A 95 -20.02 -32.75 -9.30
N GLU A 96 -19.51 -33.41 -10.35
CA GLU A 96 -18.26 -33.03 -11.05
C GLU A 96 -17.06 -32.81 -10.11
N LEU A 97 -16.96 -33.65 -9.07
CA LEU A 97 -15.81 -33.64 -8.18
C LEU A 97 -14.61 -34.31 -8.86
N ASN A 98 -13.42 -33.73 -8.72
CA ASN A 98 -12.19 -34.39 -9.13
C ASN A 98 -11.89 -35.61 -8.23
N GLY A 99 -10.90 -36.43 -8.61
CA GLY A 99 -10.49 -37.62 -7.85
C GLY A 99 -10.03 -37.36 -6.40
N GLN A 100 -9.95 -36.09 -5.96
CA GLN A 100 -9.61 -35.70 -4.59
C GLN A 100 -10.83 -35.16 -3.80
N GLY A 101 -12.01 -35.09 -4.42
CA GLY A 101 -13.28 -34.67 -3.79
C GLY A 101 -13.53 -33.17 -3.79
N PHE A 102 -13.03 -32.42 -4.77
CA PHE A 102 -13.26 -30.98 -4.92
C PHE A 102 -13.94 -30.65 -6.25
N CYS A 103 -14.88 -29.70 -6.23
CA CYS A 103 -15.57 -29.21 -7.43
C CYS A 103 -14.70 -28.23 -8.21
N LYS A 104 -15.09 -27.87 -9.44
CA LYS A 104 -14.35 -26.92 -10.30
C LYS A 104 -14.03 -25.54 -9.70
N TYR A 105 -14.69 -25.16 -8.61
CA TYR A 105 -14.47 -23.88 -7.89
C TYR A 105 -13.48 -24.00 -6.72
N HIS A 106 -13.05 -25.20 -6.36
CA HIS A 106 -12.18 -25.49 -5.22
C HIS A 106 -11.04 -26.41 -5.64
N VAL A 107 -9.81 -26.11 -5.18
CA VAL A 107 -8.63 -26.89 -5.57
C VAL A 107 -8.02 -27.59 -4.35
N PRO A 108 -7.70 -28.88 -4.47
CA PRO A 108 -7.23 -29.74 -3.36
C PRO A 108 -5.99 -29.26 -2.61
N ASN A 109 -5.17 -28.41 -3.24
CA ASN A 109 -3.86 -27.98 -2.71
C ASN A 109 -3.69 -26.46 -2.69
N ALA A 110 -4.79 -25.71 -2.65
CA ALA A 110 -4.77 -24.27 -2.50
C ALA A 110 -5.82 -23.86 -1.47
N SER A 111 -5.45 -23.96 -0.19
CA SER A 111 -6.24 -23.35 0.91
C SER A 111 -6.34 -21.83 0.75
N ARG A 112 -5.47 -21.23 -0.08
CA ARG A 112 -5.41 -19.81 -0.38
C ARG A 112 -4.70 -19.55 -1.71
N CYS A 113 -5.07 -18.45 -2.36
CA CYS A 113 -4.46 -17.95 -3.59
C CYS A 113 -2.94 -17.85 -3.43
N ARG A 114 -2.21 -18.42 -4.40
CA ARG A 114 -0.75 -18.43 -4.46
C ARG A 114 -0.14 -17.08 -4.89
N GLY A 115 -0.96 -16.15 -5.38
CA GLY A 115 -0.52 -14.81 -5.79
C GLY A 115 -0.07 -13.92 -4.64
N LEU A 116 0.83 -12.98 -4.92
CA LEU A 116 1.26 -11.93 -4.00
C LEU A 116 0.56 -10.61 -4.35
N ALA A 117 0.08 -9.89 -3.34
CA ALA A 117 -0.57 -8.60 -3.53
C ALA A 117 0.43 -7.56 -4.04
N ARG A 118 0.13 -6.97 -5.21
CA ARG A 118 0.96 -6.03 -5.99
C ARG A 118 1.59 -4.88 -5.19
N THR A 119 0.94 -4.43 -4.12
CA THR A 119 1.35 -3.27 -3.31
C THR A 119 2.14 -3.61 -2.07
N THR A 120 2.07 -4.86 -1.58
CA THR A 120 2.62 -5.22 -0.26
C THR A 120 3.53 -6.44 -0.28
N GLY A 121 3.57 -7.19 -1.39
CA GLY A 121 4.29 -8.47 -1.47
C GLY A 121 3.70 -9.55 -0.55
N ARG A 122 2.61 -9.26 0.17
CA ARG A 122 1.96 -10.22 1.07
C ARG A 122 1.13 -11.21 0.25
N ARG A 123 1.14 -12.48 0.67
CA ARG A 123 0.30 -13.51 0.03
C ARG A 123 -1.17 -13.08 0.02
N CYS A 124 -1.80 -13.27 -1.14
CA CYS A 124 -3.21 -12.97 -1.35
C CYS A 124 -4.06 -13.69 -0.30
N LYS A 125 -5.09 -13.00 0.21
CA LYS A 125 -5.97 -13.53 1.26
C LYS A 125 -7.15 -14.35 0.73
N ILE A 126 -7.35 -14.39 -0.59
CA ILE A 126 -8.50 -15.05 -1.23
C ILE A 126 -8.34 -16.57 -1.13
N THR A 127 -9.35 -17.25 -0.61
CA THR A 127 -9.37 -18.71 -0.40
C THR A 127 -10.42 -19.44 -1.27
N TRP A 128 -11.08 -18.72 -2.16
CA TRP A 128 -12.22 -19.18 -2.96
C TRP A 128 -12.04 -18.83 -4.44
N ASN A 129 -12.73 -19.53 -5.35
CA ASN A 129 -12.60 -19.40 -6.81
C ASN A 129 -11.15 -19.37 -7.28
N LEU A 130 -10.37 -20.37 -6.84
CA LEU A 130 -9.01 -20.55 -7.30
C LEU A 130 -9.02 -21.44 -8.55
N ASP A 131 -8.24 -21.08 -9.55
CA ASP A 131 -7.99 -21.93 -10.71
C ASP A 131 -7.25 -23.21 -10.30
N VAL A 132 -7.19 -24.18 -11.21
CA VAL A 132 -6.50 -25.47 -11.02
C VAL A 132 -5.04 -25.35 -10.57
N SER A 133 -4.40 -24.21 -10.80
CA SER A 133 -3.02 -23.91 -10.41
C SER A 133 -2.92 -23.20 -9.06
N GLY A 134 -4.04 -22.86 -8.41
CA GLY A 134 -4.14 -22.27 -7.09
C GLY A 134 -4.15 -20.74 -7.06
N TYR A 135 -4.52 -20.07 -8.15
CA TYR A 135 -4.60 -18.61 -8.21
C TYR A 135 -6.04 -18.08 -8.37
N CYS A 136 -6.36 -16.92 -7.81
CA CYS A 136 -7.69 -16.32 -7.95
C CYS A 136 -7.78 -15.48 -9.22
N GLN A 137 -8.98 -15.10 -9.68
CA GLN A 137 -9.15 -14.27 -10.89
C GLN A 137 -8.28 -12.98 -10.96
N PHE A 138 -7.83 -12.46 -9.81
CA PHE A 138 -6.98 -11.26 -9.73
C PHE A 138 -5.47 -11.55 -9.83
N HIS A 139 -5.06 -12.82 -9.76
CA HIS A 139 -3.68 -13.29 -9.93
C HIS A 139 -3.70 -14.40 -10.97
N ARG A 140 -3.10 -14.21 -12.14
CA ARG A 140 -3.05 -15.26 -13.17
C ARG A 140 -1.66 -15.93 -13.17
N ARG A 141 -1.65 -17.22 -13.53
CA ARG A 141 -0.47 -18.10 -13.69
C ARG A 141 0.70 -17.36 -14.35
N VAL A 142 1.88 -17.42 -13.72
CA VAL A 142 3.14 -16.84 -14.23
C VAL A 142 4.10 -17.98 -14.58
N ASP A 143 3.66 -18.93 -15.40
CA ASP A 143 4.51 -20.04 -15.84
C ASP A 143 4.43 -20.20 -17.36
N ALA A 144 5.14 -19.32 -18.07
CA ALA A 144 5.87 -19.59 -19.31
C ALA A 144 6.71 -18.35 -19.64
N GLU A 145 8.01 -18.57 -19.84
CA GLU A 145 9.06 -17.58 -20.13
C GLU A 145 9.56 -16.72 -18.95
N ALA A 146 10.42 -17.35 -18.16
CA ALA A 146 11.47 -16.76 -17.33
C ALA A 146 11.03 -15.64 -16.38
N ALA A 147 11.21 -15.90 -15.08
CA ALA A 147 11.49 -14.87 -14.09
C ALA A 147 12.75 -14.09 -14.50
N ARG A 148 12.62 -13.21 -15.50
CA ARG A 148 13.67 -12.27 -15.90
C ARG A 148 13.72 -11.26 -14.77
N GLN A 149 14.61 -11.49 -13.80
CA GLN A 149 15.02 -10.41 -12.93
C GLN A 149 15.39 -9.23 -13.81
N CYS A 150 14.89 -8.04 -13.48
CA CYS A 150 15.08 -6.83 -14.24
C CYS A 150 16.56 -6.64 -14.54
N VAL A 151 16.88 -6.38 -15.82
CA VAL A 151 18.26 -6.26 -16.29
C VAL A 151 18.93 -4.95 -15.86
N ALA A 152 18.20 -4.01 -15.27
CA ALA A 152 18.76 -2.76 -14.74
C ALA A 152 19.68 -3.02 -13.55
N VAL A 153 20.82 -2.32 -13.50
CA VAL A 153 21.78 -2.36 -12.39
C VAL A 153 21.58 -1.12 -11.53
N MET A 154 21.40 -1.30 -10.23
CA MET A 154 21.16 -0.19 -9.31
C MET A 154 22.45 0.64 -9.12
N PRO A 155 22.43 1.97 -9.33
CA PRO A 155 23.64 2.81 -9.32
C PRO A 155 24.47 2.72 -8.04
N ASN A 156 23.79 2.55 -6.90
CA ASN A 156 24.42 2.63 -5.58
C ASN A 156 25.00 1.30 -5.10
N SER A 157 24.66 0.18 -5.75
CA SER A 157 25.06 -1.15 -5.27
C SER A 157 25.73 -2.02 -6.32
N GLY A 158 25.67 -1.66 -7.61
CA GLY A 158 26.16 -2.50 -8.69
C GLY A 158 25.40 -3.83 -8.85
N ARG A 159 24.33 -4.04 -8.08
CA ARG A 159 23.51 -5.26 -8.13
C ARG A 159 22.35 -5.08 -9.09
N ARG A 160 21.97 -6.17 -9.76
CA ARG A 160 20.77 -6.21 -10.60
C ARG A 160 19.52 -5.90 -9.77
N CYS A 161 18.62 -5.13 -10.35
CA CYS A 161 17.35 -4.77 -9.75
C CYS A 161 16.62 -6.06 -9.32
N PRO A 162 16.14 -6.17 -8.07
CA PRO A 162 15.55 -7.40 -7.55
C PRO A 162 14.14 -7.68 -8.13
N GLN A 163 13.60 -6.79 -8.96
CA GLN A 163 12.26 -6.94 -9.54
C GLN A 163 12.22 -8.09 -10.53
N THR A 164 11.30 -9.02 -10.34
CA THR A 164 11.11 -10.22 -11.19
C THR A 164 9.73 -10.27 -11.85
N VAL A 165 8.92 -9.21 -11.65
CA VAL A 165 7.54 -9.11 -12.13
C VAL A 165 7.30 -7.79 -12.86
N GLY A 166 6.37 -7.78 -13.83
CA GLY A 166 6.10 -6.60 -14.67
C GLY A 166 7.27 -6.27 -15.60
N ILE A 167 7.94 -7.32 -16.08
CA ILE A 167 9.14 -7.25 -16.91
C ILE A 167 8.68 -7.25 -18.36
N ASP A 168 9.01 -6.20 -19.08
CA ASP A 168 8.66 -6.08 -20.49
C ASP A 168 9.42 -7.11 -21.35
N ALA A 169 9.07 -7.20 -22.63
CA ALA A 169 9.73 -8.10 -23.58
C ALA A 169 11.25 -7.85 -23.68
N LYS A 170 11.73 -6.66 -23.29
CA LYS A 170 13.13 -6.22 -23.29
C LYS A 170 13.86 -6.49 -21.97
N GLY A 171 13.20 -7.05 -20.95
CA GLY A 171 13.82 -7.44 -19.69
C GLY A 171 13.83 -6.37 -18.60
N PHE A 172 13.05 -5.29 -18.72
CA PHE A 172 12.98 -4.21 -17.73
C PHE A 172 11.66 -4.20 -16.97
N CYS A 173 11.69 -3.96 -15.65
CA CYS A 173 10.45 -3.78 -14.88
C CYS A 173 9.80 -2.44 -15.20
N THR A 174 8.52 -2.24 -14.89
CA THR A 174 7.78 -1.00 -15.22
C THR A 174 8.48 0.31 -14.83
N VAL A 175 9.26 0.29 -13.74
CA VAL A 175 10.07 1.43 -13.29
C VAL A 175 11.31 1.64 -14.18
N HIS A 176 11.94 0.55 -14.63
CA HIS A 176 13.13 0.58 -15.47
C HIS A 176 12.85 0.53 -16.98
N SER A 177 11.64 0.13 -17.40
CA SER A 177 11.17 0.19 -18.79
C SER A 177 10.95 1.65 -19.19
N ALA A 178 10.45 2.46 -18.26
CA ALA A 178 10.44 3.92 -18.35
C ALA A 178 11.86 4.52 -18.30
N ALA A 179 12.81 3.84 -17.65
CA ALA A 179 14.19 4.31 -17.50
C ALA A 179 15.13 3.94 -18.67
N LYS A 180 14.65 3.22 -19.71
CA LYS A 180 15.50 2.80 -20.86
C LYS A 180 14.89 2.94 -22.25
N ALA A 181 13.70 3.52 -22.41
CA ALA A 181 13.66 4.51 -23.49
C ALA A 181 14.57 5.62 -22.98
N GLU A 182 15.66 5.93 -23.67
CA GLU A 182 16.41 7.16 -23.45
C GLU A 182 15.42 8.30 -23.62
N SER A 183 14.66 8.59 -22.56
CA SER A 183 13.75 9.72 -22.54
C SER A 183 14.71 10.89 -22.61
N PRO A 184 14.69 11.65 -23.71
CA PRO A 184 15.65 12.70 -23.90
C PRO A 184 15.61 13.59 -22.66
N LEU A 185 16.77 14.10 -22.24
CA LEU A 185 16.80 15.04 -21.13
C LEU A 185 15.87 16.21 -21.44
N CYS A 186 15.25 16.75 -20.40
CA CYS A 186 14.47 17.97 -20.50
C CYS A 186 15.29 19.05 -21.18
N LYS A 187 14.75 19.64 -22.24
CA LYS A 187 15.41 20.71 -23.01
C LYS A 187 15.41 22.06 -22.30
N GLY A 188 14.63 22.21 -21.23
CA GLY A 188 14.51 23.44 -20.45
C GLY A 188 15.61 23.66 -19.41
N VAL A 189 15.58 24.84 -18.81
CA VAL A 189 16.49 25.27 -17.74
C VAL A 189 15.75 25.40 -16.42
N LEU A 190 16.46 25.27 -15.31
CA LEU A 190 15.89 25.49 -13.98
C LEU A 190 15.40 26.95 -13.87
N PHE A 191 14.23 27.13 -13.26
CA PHE A 191 13.63 28.45 -13.07
C PHE A 191 14.59 29.41 -12.36
N GLY A 192 14.79 30.61 -12.93
CA GLY A 192 15.72 31.62 -12.40
C GLY A 192 17.20 31.27 -12.53
N SER A 193 17.58 30.31 -13.39
CA SER A 193 18.96 29.85 -13.58
C SER A 193 19.25 29.56 -15.05
N HIS A 194 20.53 29.61 -15.41
CA HIS A 194 21.03 29.13 -16.72
C HIS A 194 21.34 27.63 -16.72
N THR A 195 21.16 26.95 -15.59
CA THR A 195 21.48 25.52 -15.45
C THR A 195 20.43 24.67 -16.15
N ARG A 196 20.88 23.78 -17.05
CA ARG A 196 20.00 22.80 -17.69
C ARG A 196 19.33 21.87 -16.69
N CYS A 197 18.06 21.60 -16.92
CA CYS A 197 17.34 20.59 -16.17
C CYS A 197 17.96 19.20 -16.43
N LYS A 198 18.15 18.41 -15.37
CA LYS A 198 18.69 17.05 -15.43
C LYS A 198 17.61 15.96 -15.40
N ASN A 199 16.33 16.36 -15.33
CA ASN A 199 15.22 15.42 -15.35
C ASN A 199 14.99 14.92 -16.78
N ASN A 200 14.45 13.72 -16.90
CA ASN A 200 13.99 13.17 -18.17
C ASN A 200 12.77 13.94 -18.66
N ALA A 201 12.68 14.19 -19.96
CA ALA A 201 11.48 14.71 -20.58
C ALA A 201 10.34 13.69 -20.53
N LYS A 202 9.09 14.16 -20.56
CA LYS A 202 7.93 13.27 -20.64
C LYS A 202 7.89 12.57 -22.02
N PRO A 203 7.28 11.37 -22.13
CA PRO A 203 7.23 10.64 -23.40
C PRO A 203 6.56 11.46 -24.51
N GLY A 204 7.22 11.61 -25.65
CA GLY A 204 6.68 12.40 -26.77
C GLY A 204 6.70 13.92 -26.57
N TYR A 205 7.34 14.39 -25.50
CA TYR A 205 7.40 15.80 -25.12
C TYR A 205 8.86 16.24 -24.89
N GLY A 206 9.17 17.51 -25.15
CA GLY A 206 10.54 18.03 -25.06
C GLY A 206 11.03 18.35 -23.65
N TYR A 207 10.14 18.35 -22.66
CA TYR A 207 10.39 18.90 -21.33
C TYR A 207 9.91 17.95 -20.22
N CYS A 208 10.39 18.10 -18.99
CA CYS A 208 9.94 17.25 -17.87
C CYS A 208 8.65 17.75 -17.20
N CYS A 209 8.32 19.03 -17.41
CA CYS A 209 7.17 19.73 -16.83
C CYS A 209 6.82 20.95 -17.69
N ALA A 210 5.63 21.51 -17.48
CA ALA A 210 5.15 22.72 -18.16
C ALA A 210 6.05 23.94 -17.87
N ALA A 211 6.56 24.07 -16.65
CA ALA A 211 7.43 25.18 -16.27
C ALA A 211 8.76 25.26 -17.04
N HIS A 212 9.17 24.17 -17.70
CA HIS A 212 10.39 24.12 -18.51
C HIS A 212 10.12 24.29 -20.01
N ASP A 213 8.86 24.29 -20.44
CA ASP A 213 8.47 24.49 -21.82
C ASP A 213 8.34 25.98 -22.13
N PRO A 214 9.13 26.54 -23.06
CA PRO A 214 9.05 27.95 -23.45
C PRO A 214 7.65 28.40 -23.91
N GLU A 215 6.84 27.50 -24.49
CA GLU A 215 5.49 27.86 -24.94
C GLU A 215 4.55 28.13 -23.76
N ILE A 216 4.80 27.48 -22.61
CA ILE A 216 3.97 27.57 -21.40
C ILE A 216 4.62 28.51 -20.36
N ALA A 217 5.95 28.54 -20.29
CA ALA A 217 6.72 29.20 -19.24
C ALA A 217 6.66 30.73 -19.28
N THR A 218 6.32 31.33 -20.42
CA THR A 218 6.27 32.80 -20.60
C THR A 218 5.29 33.50 -19.65
N SER A 219 4.26 32.80 -19.17
CA SER A 219 3.27 33.29 -18.21
C SER A 219 3.25 32.49 -16.90
N TYR A 220 4.28 31.67 -16.66
CA TYR A 220 4.33 30.79 -15.49
C TYR A 220 4.66 31.56 -14.21
N VAL A 221 3.65 31.80 -13.38
CA VAL A 221 3.84 32.30 -12.01
C VAL A 221 4.28 31.15 -11.10
N ASN A 222 5.47 31.23 -10.52
CA ASN A 222 5.97 30.17 -9.65
C ASN A 222 5.14 30.07 -8.34
N PRO A 223 4.72 28.86 -7.90
CA PRO A 223 4.02 28.69 -6.62
C PRO A 223 4.77 29.24 -5.40
N SER A 224 6.10 29.41 -5.48
CA SER A 224 6.91 30.02 -4.42
C SER A 224 6.57 31.49 -4.16
N VAL A 225 5.98 32.21 -5.13
CA VAL A 225 5.54 33.60 -4.97
C VAL A 225 4.50 33.73 -3.86
N PHE A 226 3.70 32.69 -3.63
CA PHE A 226 2.70 32.63 -2.56
C PHE A 226 3.27 32.22 -1.19
N ALA A 227 4.55 31.84 -1.11
CA ALA A 227 5.16 31.42 0.15
C ALA A 227 5.49 32.62 1.05
N ASP A 228 5.24 32.47 2.35
CA ASP A 228 5.72 33.37 3.39
C ASP A 228 6.35 32.54 4.51
N SER A 229 7.64 32.78 4.78
CA SER A 229 8.40 32.05 5.80
C SER A 229 7.94 32.36 7.22
N ARG A 230 7.27 33.50 7.45
CA ARG A 230 6.75 33.91 8.75
C ARG A 230 5.33 33.41 9.01
N LEU A 231 4.63 32.94 7.97
CA LEU A 231 3.20 32.60 8.05
C LEU A 231 2.90 31.62 9.19
N ARG A 232 3.66 30.51 9.26
CA ARG A 232 3.45 29.48 10.30
C ARG A 232 3.53 30.07 11.71
N GLY A 233 4.58 30.85 12.01
CA GLY A 233 4.75 31.47 13.32
C GLY A 233 3.59 32.40 13.70
N ASN A 234 2.97 33.05 12.71
CA ASN A 234 1.88 34.00 12.93
C ASN A 234 0.51 33.34 13.15
N VAL A 235 0.27 32.16 12.56
CA VAL A 235 -1.08 31.56 12.47
C VAL A 235 -1.23 30.22 13.18
N GLU A 236 -0.14 29.54 13.57
CA GLU A 236 -0.15 28.18 14.12
C GLU A 236 -1.12 28.05 15.32
N GLY A 237 -1.03 28.95 16.30
CA GLY A 237 -1.91 28.93 17.47
C GLY A 237 -3.39 29.12 17.13
N GLN A 238 -3.70 29.94 16.12
CA GLN A 238 -5.07 30.18 15.67
C GLN A 238 -5.65 28.94 14.98
N ILE A 239 -4.85 28.27 14.14
CA ILE A 239 -5.24 27.04 13.44
C ILE A 239 -5.44 25.89 14.44
N VAL A 240 -4.53 25.73 15.41
CA VAL A 240 -4.69 24.71 16.47
C VAL A 240 -6.00 24.93 17.22
N LYS A 241 -6.36 26.19 17.53
CA LYS A 241 -7.63 26.51 18.18
C LYS A 241 -8.83 26.22 17.28
N LEU A 242 -8.77 26.63 16.01
CA LEU A 242 -9.84 26.45 15.02
C LEU A 242 -10.18 24.96 14.83
N PHE A 243 -9.16 24.11 14.68
CA PHE A 243 -9.34 22.67 14.47
C PHE A 243 -9.27 21.84 15.77
N ARG A 244 -9.28 22.50 16.94
CA ARG A 244 -9.24 21.85 18.26
C ARG A 244 -8.09 20.84 18.42
N GLY A 245 -6.93 21.17 17.85
CA GLY A 245 -5.73 20.34 17.86
C GLY A 245 -5.84 19.04 17.05
N ARG A 246 -6.75 18.97 16.07
CA ARG A 246 -6.93 17.80 15.20
C ARG A 246 -6.45 18.07 13.78
N ASP A 247 -5.98 17.01 13.13
CA ASP A 247 -5.60 17.01 11.73
C ASP A 247 -6.86 17.12 10.86
N LEU A 248 -6.89 18.08 9.94
CA LEU A 248 -8.06 18.30 9.06
C LEU A 248 -8.40 17.06 8.22
N TYR A 249 -7.38 16.37 7.70
CA TYR A 249 -7.58 15.30 6.72
C TYR A 249 -7.83 13.94 7.38
N HIS A 250 -7.21 13.71 8.54
CA HIS A 250 -7.29 12.43 9.27
C HIS A 250 -8.30 12.47 10.43
N GLY A 251 -8.60 13.65 10.98
CA GLY A 251 -9.53 13.84 12.09
C GLY A 251 -9.00 13.43 13.47
N ASP A 252 -7.79 12.89 13.54
CA ASP A 252 -7.10 12.51 14.76
C ASP A 252 -6.28 13.66 15.36
N LYS A 253 -5.70 13.45 16.54
CA LYS A 253 -4.97 14.50 17.27
C LYS A 253 -3.63 14.77 16.60
N LEU A 254 -3.27 16.04 16.45
CA LEU A 254 -1.96 16.46 15.94
C LEU A 254 -0.85 16.17 16.96
N ASP A 255 0.28 15.68 16.46
CA ASP A 255 1.53 15.60 17.23
C ASP A 255 2.29 16.93 17.10
N LEU A 256 1.96 17.87 17.99
CA LEU A 256 2.60 19.18 18.05
C LEU A 256 3.95 19.17 18.79
N ASN A 257 4.27 18.07 19.48
CA ASN A 257 5.47 17.99 20.31
C ASN A 257 6.68 17.49 19.52
N THR A 258 6.45 16.68 18.49
CA THR A 258 7.52 16.16 17.63
C THR A 258 7.84 17.15 16.52
N ILE A 259 9.07 17.67 16.53
CA ILE A 259 9.57 18.59 15.52
C ILE A 259 9.46 17.93 14.13
N GLY A 260 8.81 18.61 13.19
CA GLY A 260 8.65 18.15 11.81
C GLY A 260 7.58 17.07 11.61
N ALA A 261 6.86 16.65 12.65
CA ALA A 261 5.74 15.72 12.49
C ALA A 261 4.55 16.35 11.74
N VAL A 262 4.33 17.65 11.96
CA VAL A 262 3.26 18.43 11.33
C VAL A 262 3.81 19.64 10.58
N GLU A 263 3.16 19.95 9.47
CA GLU A 263 3.46 21.10 8.61
C GLU A 263 2.20 21.96 8.45
N LEU A 264 2.42 23.27 8.27
CA LEU A 264 1.37 24.17 7.81
C LEU A 264 1.10 23.85 6.35
N ASP A 265 -0.15 23.54 6.05
CA ASP A 265 -0.62 23.20 4.71
C ASP A 265 -1.68 24.21 4.25
N HIS A 266 -1.72 24.40 2.94
CA HIS A 266 -2.73 25.18 2.25
C HIS A 266 -3.82 24.23 1.74
N VAL A 267 -5.05 24.31 2.26
CA VAL A 267 -6.16 23.42 1.89
C VAL A 267 -6.33 23.40 0.36
N VAL A 268 -6.43 24.58 -0.25
CA VAL A 268 -6.19 24.79 -1.68
C VAL A 268 -4.72 25.14 -1.88
N GLU A 269 -3.99 24.23 -2.52
CA GLU A 269 -2.55 24.36 -2.77
C GLU A 269 -2.18 25.61 -3.59
N LYS A 270 -1.01 26.18 -3.31
CA LYS A 270 -0.43 27.32 -4.06
C LYS A 270 -0.31 27.03 -5.56
N GLN A 271 -0.07 25.77 -5.90
CA GLN A 271 0.02 25.23 -7.25
C GLN A 271 -1.28 25.45 -8.03
N CYS A 272 -2.45 25.38 -7.37
CA CYS A 272 -3.74 25.65 -7.99
C CYS A 272 -3.89 27.12 -8.40
N PHE A 273 -3.44 28.05 -7.56
CA PHE A 273 -3.47 29.49 -7.87
C PHE A 273 -2.49 29.84 -8.99
N SER A 274 -1.27 29.29 -8.93
CA SER A 274 -0.29 29.38 -10.01
C SER A 274 -0.85 28.90 -11.36
N PHE A 275 -1.49 27.73 -11.38
CA PHE A 275 -2.14 27.19 -12.56
C PHE A 275 -3.30 28.07 -13.05
N ALA A 276 -4.12 28.62 -12.14
CA ALA A 276 -5.20 29.53 -12.52
C ALA A 276 -4.67 30.79 -13.23
N LEU A 277 -3.60 31.40 -12.69
CA LEU A 277 -2.98 32.59 -13.30
C LEU A 277 -2.40 32.30 -14.69
N GLN A 278 -1.87 31.11 -14.94
CA GLN A 278 -1.38 30.71 -16.27
C GLN A 278 -2.47 30.66 -17.34
N ASN A 279 -3.73 30.52 -16.94
CA ASN A 279 -4.86 30.50 -17.86
C ASN A 279 -5.51 31.88 -18.05
N VAL A 280 -4.94 32.93 -17.43
CA VAL A 280 -5.41 34.32 -17.55
C VAL A 280 -4.48 35.09 -18.48
N LYS A 281 -5.07 35.86 -19.40
CA LYS A 281 -4.34 36.81 -20.24
C LYS A 281 -4.22 38.15 -19.52
N PHE A 282 -3.04 38.42 -18.99
CA PHE A 282 -2.68 39.71 -18.42
C PHE A 282 -2.28 40.69 -19.53
N ARG A 283 -2.65 41.96 -19.37
CA ARG A 283 -2.32 43.04 -20.31
C ARG A 283 -0.82 43.32 -20.31
N ASP A 284 -0.22 43.37 -19.13
CA ASP A 284 1.21 43.64 -18.95
C ASP A 284 2.03 42.34 -18.73
N GLY A 285 1.47 41.20 -19.14
CA GLY A 285 2.14 39.90 -19.08
C GLY A 285 2.50 39.48 -17.66
N LEU A 286 3.76 39.08 -17.45
CA LEU A 286 4.22 38.50 -16.18
C LEU A 286 4.22 39.50 -15.02
N GLU A 287 4.43 40.79 -15.27
CA GLU A 287 4.48 41.82 -14.22
C GLU A 287 3.13 41.96 -13.52
N GLU A 288 2.05 42.20 -14.28
CA GLU A 288 0.68 42.24 -13.74
C GLU A 288 0.29 40.91 -13.08
N ALA A 289 0.73 39.77 -13.65
CA ALA A 289 0.48 38.46 -13.06
C ALA A 289 1.13 38.31 -11.66
N LEU A 290 2.31 38.90 -11.45
CA LEU A 290 2.99 38.90 -10.15
C LEU A 290 2.31 39.81 -9.14
N ASP A 291 1.83 40.99 -9.56
CA ASP A 291 1.07 41.88 -8.69
C ASP A 291 -0.24 41.24 -8.23
N VAL A 292 -0.96 40.60 -9.15
CA VAL A 292 -2.16 39.81 -8.82
C VAL A 292 -1.80 38.64 -7.90
N ALA A 293 -0.68 37.96 -8.13
CA ALA A 293 -0.24 36.86 -7.27
C ALA A 293 0.05 37.32 -5.83
N VAL A 294 0.65 38.50 -5.64
CA VAL A 294 0.86 39.11 -4.32
C VAL A 294 -0.47 39.46 -3.65
N MET A 295 -1.40 40.06 -4.39
CA MET A 295 -2.75 40.34 -3.89
C MET A 295 -3.47 39.05 -3.45
N LEU A 296 -3.42 38.00 -4.28
CA LEU A 296 -4.01 36.70 -3.96
C LEU A 296 -3.34 36.05 -2.75
N ARG A 297 -2.01 36.13 -2.65
CA ARG A 297 -1.24 35.61 -1.52
C ARG A 297 -1.79 36.17 -0.22
N ASP A 298 -1.89 37.49 -0.13
CA ASP A 298 -2.19 38.19 1.11
C ASP A 298 -3.69 38.12 1.45
N ASN A 299 -4.57 38.11 0.45
CA ASN A 299 -6.03 38.20 0.66
C ASN A 299 -6.78 36.86 0.57
N ILE A 300 -6.17 35.81 0.01
CA ILE A 300 -6.84 34.52 -0.20
C ILE A 300 -5.97 33.35 0.21
N VAL A 301 -4.78 33.21 -0.38
CA VAL A 301 -3.96 31.99 -0.24
C VAL A 301 -3.50 31.79 1.20
N ASN A 302 -3.00 32.86 1.84
CA ASN A 302 -2.48 32.80 3.22
C ASN A 302 -3.53 33.17 4.28
N GLN A 303 -4.82 33.19 3.92
CA GLN A 303 -5.89 33.41 4.88
C GLN A 303 -6.17 32.15 5.71
N ILE A 304 -6.57 32.33 6.98
CA ILE A 304 -6.85 31.23 7.92
C ILE A 304 -7.84 30.21 7.34
N SER A 305 -8.81 30.66 6.54
CA SER A 305 -9.78 29.78 5.88
C SER A 305 -9.17 28.77 4.91
N ASN A 306 -7.99 29.07 4.36
CA ASN A 306 -7.25 28.22 3.44
C ASN A 306 -6.09 27.48 4.12
N LEU A 307 -5.95 27.55 5.44
CA LEU A 307 -4.80 26.99 6.14
C LEU A 307 -5.22 25.90 7.14
N CYS A 308 -4.41 24.85 7.23
CA CYS A 308 -4.54 23.82 8.25
C CYS A 308 -3.18 23.28 8.70
N LEU A 309 -3.16 22.52 9.79
CA LEU A 309 -2.02 21.69 10.15
C LEU A 309 -2.33 20.24 9.79
N THR A 310 -1.37 19.58 9.16
CA THR A 310 -1.44 18.15 8.88
C THR A 310 -0.08 17.50 9.04
N ARG A 311 -0.06 16.17 9.08
CA ARG A 311 1.17 15.37 9.04
C ARG A 311 2.03 15.75 7.83
N ALA A 312 3.32 15.94 8.05
CA ALA A 312 4.29 16.30 6.99
C ALA A 312 4.27 15.34 5.79
N THR A 313 4.05 14.04 6.03
CA THR A 313 3.90 13.04 4.97
C THR A 313 2.64 13.25 4.13
N THR A 314 1.53 13.65 4.76
CA THR A 314 0.27 13.92 4.05
C THR A 314 0.40 15.18 3.21
N ASN A 315 0.98 16.24 3.77
CA ASN A 315 1.27 17.47 3.05
C ASN A 315 2.11 17.22 1.78
N LYS A 316 3.19 16.45 1.90
CA LYS A 316 4.07 16.11 0.77
C LYS A 316 3.37 15.27 -0.30
N ILE A 317 2.56 14.29 0.09
CA ILE A 317 1.80 13.46 -0.85
C ILE A 317 0.76 14.31 -1.58
N LYS A 318 0.00 15.14 -0.86
CA LYS A 318 -1.00 16.05 -1.43
C LYS A 318 -0.36 17.03 -2.41
N GLY A 319 0.68 17.74 -2.00
CA GLY A 319 1.38 18.71 -2.84
C GLY A 319 1.98 18.09 -4.11
N SER A 320 2.53 16.87 -4.02
CA SER A 320 3.08 16.14 -5.18
C SER A 320 1.97 15.69 -6.13
N ALA A 321 0.86 15.17 -5.60
CA ALA A 321 -0.29 14.76 -6.40
C ALA A 321 -0.95 15.94 -7.12
N VAL A 322 -1.11 17.08 -6.44
CA VAL A 322 -1.65 18.31 -7.05
C VAL A 322 -0.72 18.83 -8.12
N TRP A 323 0.59 18.92 -7.85
CA TRP A 323 1.56 19.34 -8.85
C TRP A 323 1.53 18.43 -10.09
N GLY A 324 1.58 17.11 -9.89
CA GLY A 324 1.57 16.14 -10.99
C GLY A 324 0.29 16.20 -11.81
N PHE A 325 -0.87 16.34 -11.17
CA PHE A 325 -2.16 16.46 -11.85
C PHE A 325 -2.24 17.74 -12.72
N LEU A 326 -1.82 18.89 -12.17
CA LEU A 326 -1.86 20.16 -12.90
C LEU A 326 -0.82 20.19 -14.02
N ASP A 327 0.39 19.69 -13.76
CA ASP A 327 1.46 19.61 -14.76
C ASP A 327 1.10 18.68 -15.93
N ASP A 328 0.58 17.49 -15.64
CA ASP A 328 0.11 16.57 -16.68
C ASP A 328 -1.13 17.12 -17.42
N SER A 329 -1.94 17.96 -16.78
CA SER A 329 -3.07 18.64 -17.44
C SER A 329 -2.59 19.69 -18.44
N MET A 330 -1.56 20.49 -18.09
CA MET A 330 -0.98 21.48 -19.00
C MET A 330 -0.24 20.85 -20.17
N THR A 331 0.49 19.77 -19.90
CA THR A 331 1.34 19.13 -20.90
C THR A 331 0.62 18.08 -21.73
N GLY A 332 -0.65 17.78 -21.44
CA GLY A 332 -1.45 16.77 -22.14
C GLY A 332 -1.16 15.31 -21.76
N HIS A 333 -0.42 15.06 -20.67
CA HIS A 333 0.00 13.72 -20.23
C HIS A 333 -0.90 13.12 -19.13
N ARG A 334 -2.06 13.73 -18.88
CA ARG A 334 -3.00 13.24 -17.87
C ARG A 334 -3.62 11.89 -18.25
N ASP A 335 -3.76 11.64 -19.56
CA ASP A 335 -4.54 10.54 -20.10
C ASP A 335 -5.97 10.53 -19.50
N SER A 336 -6.43 9.36 -19.05
CA SER A 336 -7.72 9.16 -18.36
C SER A 336 -7.64 9.30 -16.83
N ARG A 337 -6.49 9.70 -16.26
CA ARG A 337 -6.31 9.77 -14.81
C ARG A 337 -7.06 10.96 -14.20
N SER A 338 -7.87 10.69 -13.20
CA SER A 338 -8.53 11.69 -12.37
C SER A 338 -7.59 12.23 -11.29
N PHE A 339 -7.90 13.38 -10.69
CA PHE A 339 -7.13 13.89 -9.54
C PHE A 339 -7.08 12.88 -8.37
N THR A 340 -8.15 12.11 -8.17
CA THR A 340 -8.19 11.03 -7.17
C THR A 340 -7.16 9.94 -7.46
N ASP A 341 -6.89 9.64 -8.73
CA ASP A 341 -5.85 8.67 -9.10
C ASP A 341 -4.47 9.18 -8.66
N TYR A 342 -4.14 10.45 -8.93
CA TYR A 342 -2.87 11.04 -8.47
C TYR A 342 -2.71 10.93 -6.95
N LEU A 343 -3.75 11.26 -6.18
CA LEU A 343 -3.72 11.15 -4.71
C LEU A 343 -3.56 9.70 -4.21
N LEU A 344 -4.12 8.70 -4.90
CA LEU A 344 -4.05 7.29 -4.49
C LEU A 344 -2.77 6.58 -4.94
N TYR A 345 -2.16 7.03 -6.03
CA TYR A 345 -0.90 6.48 -6.54
C TYR A 345 0.32 7.09 -5.87
N GLU A 346 0.23 8.36 -5.47
CA GLU A 346 1.34 9.07 -4.83
C GLU A 346 1.69 8.44 -3.48
N GLN A 347 2.99 8.33 -3.22
CA GLN A 347 3.49 7.71 -1.99
C GLN A 347 4.75 8.42 -1.52
N ARG A 348 4.91 8.51 -0.20
CA ARG A 348 6.11 9.06 0.42
C ARG A 348 6.59 8.14 1.52
N ASP A 349 7.87 7.77 1.48
CA ASP A 349 8.50 6.93 2.50
C ASP A 349 7.74 5.60 2.75
N GLY A 350 7.15 5.04 1.70
CA GLY A 350 6.34 3.82 1.76
C GLY A 350 4.90 4.01 2.26
N VAL A 351 4.50 5.24 2.60
CA VAL A 351 3.17 5.61 3.07
C VAL A 351 2.31 6.13 1.91
N ARG A 352 1.02 5.79 1.93
CA ARG A 352 -0.02 6.25 1.00
C ARG A 352 -1.20 6.81 1.76
N LEU A 353 -1.99 7.66 1.11
CA LEU A 353 -3.24 8.16 1.68
C LEU A 353 -4.33 7.09 1.62
N GLY A 354 -5.14 7.02 2.68
CA GLY A 354 -6.38 6.25 2.69
C GLY A 354 -7.45 6.92 1.81
N ARG A 355 -8.43 6.13 1.34
CA ARG A 355 -9.52 6.64 0.49
C ARG A 355 -10.38 7.69 1.19
N ASP A 356 -10.54 7.56 2.50
CA ASP A 356 -11.19 8.51 3.39
C ASP A 356 -10.46 9.85 3.39
N VAL A 357 -9.14 9.83 3.61
CA VAL A 357 -8.29 11.04 3.57
C VAL A 357 -8.33 11.68 2.17
N THR A 358 -8.19 10.88 1.11
CA THR A 358 -8.29 11.36 -0.28
C THR A 358 -9.63 12.04 -0.56
N ARG A 359 -10.74 11.52 -0.01
CA ARG A 359 -12.06 12.14 -0.15
C ARG A 359 -12.14 13.47 0.58
N THR A 360 -11.57 13.57 1.78
CA THR A 360 -11.52 14.83 2.53
C THR A 360 -10.70 15.89 1.81
N ILE A 361 -9.54 15.52 1.23
CA ILE A 361 -8.69 16.46 0.48
C ILE A 361 -9.38 17.01 -0.78
N ARG A 362 -10.24 16.20 -1.41
CA ARG A 362 -10.93 16.58 -2.65
C ARG A 362 -12.13 17.51 -2.41
N ASN A 363 -12.75 17.41 -1.24
CA ASN A 363 -13.96 18.15 -0.89
C ASN A 363 -13.59 19.47 -0.21
#